data_AF-A0A7C7Y2X5-F1
#
_entry.id   AF-A0A7C7Y2X5-F1
#
_cell.length_a   1.000
_cell.length_b   1.000
_cell.length_c   1.000
_cell.angle_alpha   90.00
_cell.angle_beta   90.00
_cell.angle_gamma   90.00
#
_symmetry.space_group_name_H-M   'P 1'
#
loop_
_entity.id
_entity.type
_entity.pdbx_description
1 polymer ?
#
loop_
_entity_poly.entity_id
_entity_poly.type
_entity_poly.pdbx_seq_one_letter_code
_entity_poly.pdbx_strand_id
1 'polypeptide(L)'
;MNKNKNNPDTEHVLQLAAKFEPKLVQVMSVEEYEAEWPRFTALVNTPVQGGSADALKQAMVDLADKLPSSASIVSTVHDELIVECASDTAEEVKALVETAMLDAVQTMFPGVRFEVESGICDSWAEK
;
A
#
# COMPACT_ATOMS: atom_id res chain seq x y z
N MET A 1 27.14 28.92 -4.08
CA MET A 1 25.90 29.72 -4.22
C MET A 1 25.08 29.45 -2.96
N ASN A 2 24.92 30.45 -2.12
CA ASN A 2 24.36 30.36 -0.77
C ASN A 2 22.84 30.11 -0.86
N LYS A 3 22.38 28.88 -0.65
CA LYS A 3 20.93 28.60 -0.54
C LYS A 3 20.48 28.98 0.87
N ASN A 4 19.41 29.74 0.91
CA ASN A 4 19.01 30.62 1.98
C ASN A 4 18.55 29.83 3.22
N LYS A 5 19.18 30.05 4.39
CA LYS A 5 18.78 29.49 5.70
C LYS A 5 17.40 29.98 6.19
N ASN A 6 16.69 30.76 5.37
CA ASN A 6 15.39 31.37 5.67
C ASN A 6 14.26 30.82 4.77
N ASN A 7 14.42 29.63 4.18
CA ASN A 7 13.31 28.96 3.50
C ASN A 7 12.45 28.22 4.55
N PRO A 8 11.15 28.56 4.71
CA PRO A 8 10.30 28.01 5.77
C PRO A 8 10.17 26.47 5.73
N ASP A 9 10.29 25.87 4.55
CA ASP A 9 10.29 24.40 4.39
C ASP A 9 11.51 23.74 5.05
N THR A 10 12.67 24.40 4.98
CA THR A 10 13.95 23.89 5.50
C THR A 10 13.99 23.95 7.03
N GLU A 11 13.37 24.96 7.63
CA GLU A 11 13.22 25.07 9.09
C GLU A 11 12.27 24.00 9.65
N HIS A 12 11.16 23.74 8.94
CA HIS A 12 10.20 22.70 9.32
C HIS A 12 10.80 21.28 9.25
N VAL A 13 11.63 21.02 8.24
CA VAL A 13 12.37 19.77 8.09
C VAL A 13 13.38 19.57 9.23
N LEU A 14 14.13 20.60 9.63
CA LEU A 14 15.05 20.54 10.77
C LEU A 14 14.31 20.33 12.11
N GLN A 15 13.14 20.97 12.28
CA GLN A 15 12.29 20.78 13.46
C GLN A 15 11.71 19.36 13.54
N LEU A 16 11.29 18.78 12.42
CA LEU A 16 10.78 17.42 12.35
C LEU A 16 11.90 16.40 12.59
N ALA A 17 13.08 16.60 11.98
CA ALA A 17 14.26 15.78 12.20
C ALA A 17 14.71 15.79 13.67
N ALA A 18 14.69 16.96 14.33
CA ALA A 18 15.04 17.09 15.75
C ALA A 18 14.05 16.39 16.69
N LYS A 19 12.79 16.23 16.26
CA LYS A 19 11.73 15.56 17.04
C LYS A 19 11.82 14.04 17.00
N PHE A 20 12.26 13.46 15.87
CA PHE A 20 12.35 12.00 15.71
C PHE A 20 13.76 11.46 15.99
N GLU A 21 14.83 12.16 15.60
CA GLU A 21 16.22 11.73 15.80
C GLU A 21 17.15 12.91 16.20
N PRO A 22 17.11 13.36 17.47
CA PRO A 22 17.84 14.54 17.94
C PRO A 22 19.37 14.44 17.83
N LYS A 23 19.93 13.21 17.72
CA LYS A 23 21.37 12.99 17.59
C LYS A 23 21.89 13.14 16.15
N LEU A 24 21.07 12.90 15.13
CA LEU A 24 21.47 13.04 13.72
C LEU A 24 21.54 14.51 13.27
N VAL A 25 20.68 15.36 13.83
CA VAL A 25 20.61 16.80 13.53
C VAL A 25 21.86 17.56 13.95
N GLN A 26 22.65 17.04 14.91
CA GLN A 26 23.90 17.69 15.32
C GLN A 26 25.11 17.38 14.44
N VAL A 27 25.01 16.44 13.49
CA VAL A 27 26.18 15.88 12.79
C VAL A 27 26.14 16.12 11.27
N MET A 28 24.97 16.31 10.68
CA MET A 28 24.80 16.53 9.23
C MET A 28 24.45 18.00 8.91
N SER A 29 25.02 18.53 7.83
CA SER A 29 24.61 19.79 7.22
C SER A 29 23.21 19.69 6.62
N VAL A 30 22.58 20.84 6.37
CA VAL A 30 21.24 20.92 5.75
C VAL A 30 21.26 20.26 4.36
N GLU A 31 22.32 20.49 3.59
CA GLU A 31 22.51 19.91 2.26
C GLU A 31 22.66 18.38 2.31
N GLU A 32 23.36 17.85 3.32
CA GLU A 32 23.49 16.40 3.53
C GLU A 32 22.16 15.78 3.96
N TYR A 33 21.40 16.46 4.81
CA TYR A 33 20.08 15.99 5.23
C TYR A 33 19.09 15.96 4.05
N GLU A 34 19.03 17.02 3.24
CA GLU A 34 18.15 17.06 2.06
C GLU A 34 18.53 15.98 1.03
N ALA A 35 19.79 15.59 0.95
CA ALA A 35 20.24 14.48 0.10
C ALA A 35 19.88 13.10 0.68
N GLU A 36 19.94 12.93 2.00
CA GLU A 36 19.74 11.64 2.67
C GLU A 36 18.26 11.35 2.97
N TRP A 37 17.44 12.37 3.23
CA TRP A 37 16.03 12.21 3.57
C TRP A 37 15.21 11.45 2.51
N PRO A 38 15.34 11.74 1.20
CA PRO A 38 14.68 10.94 0.16
C PRO A 38 15.13 9.47 0.16
N ARG A 39 16.41 9.20 0.47
CA ARG A 39 16.94 7.83 0.56
C ARG A 39 16.36 7.10 1.75
N PHE A 40 16.37 7.74 2.91
CA PHE A 40 15.80 7.19 4.13
C PHE A 40 14.31 6.88 3.97
N THR A 41 13.52 7.85 3.48
CA THR A 41 12.09 7.66 3.25
C THR A 41 11.80 6.56 2.21
N ALA A 42 12.58 6.49 1.13
CA ALA A 42 12.47 5.39 0.17
C ALA A 42 12.80 4.04 0.81
N LEU A 43 13.86 3.95 1.64
CA LEU A 43 14.27 2.73 2.33
C LEU A 43 13.17 2.19 3.24
N VAL A 44 12.45 3.05 3.96
CA VAL A 44 11.39 2.61 4.89
C VAL A 44 10.04 2.40 4.19
N ASN A 45 9.72 3.19 3.16
CA ASN A 45 8.43 3.10 2.47
C ASN A 45 8.39 1.97 1.43
N THR A 46 9.49 1.72 0.71
CA THR A 46 9.52 0.72 -0.37
C THR A 46 9.18 -0.69 0.11
N PRO A 47 9.69 -1.18 1.26
CA PRO A 47 9.32 -2.51 1.75
C PRO A 47 7.81 -2.62 2.06
N VAL A 48 7.22 -1.56 2.62
CA VAL A 48 5.79 -1.54 2.96
C VAL A 48 4.93 -1.50 1.69
N GLN A 49 5.15 -0.51 0.83
CA GLN A 49 4.34 -0.33 -0.40
C GLN A 49 4.57 -1.46 -1.41
N GLY A 50 5.82 -1.88 -1.58
CA GLY A 50 6.19 -2.99 -2.46
C GLY A 50 5.62 -4.31 -1.95
N GLY A 51 5.74 -4.59 -0.66
CA GLY A 51 5.15 -5.78 -0.05
C GLY A 51 3.63 -5.83 -0.18
N SER A 52 2.93 -4.72 0.09
CA SER A 52 1.48 -4.64 -0.13
C SER A 52 1.11 -4.89 -1.59
N ALA A 53 1.86 -4.31 -2.54
CA ALA A 53 1.63 -4.52 -3.96
C ALA A 53 1.88 -5.97 -4.39
N ASP A 54 2.88 -6.63 -3.82
CA ASP A 54 3.20 -8.02 -4.14
C ASP A 54 2.16 -9.00 -3.55
N ALA A 55 1.64 -8.73 -2.34
CA ALA A 55 0.55 -9.51 -1.76
C ALA A 55 -0.74 -9.38 -2.60
N LEU A 56 -1.09 -8.18 -3.06
CA LEU A 56 -2.25 -8.01 -3.94
C LEU A 56 -2.06 -8.75 -5.28
N LYS A 57 -0.89 -8.66 -5.90
CA LYS A 57 -0.60 -9.41 -7.14
C LYS A 57 -0.71 -10.91 -6.94
N GLN A 58 -0.23 -11.43 -5.79
CA GLN A 58 -0.39 -12.83 -5.45
C GLN A 58 -1.87 -13.21 -5.34
N ALA A 59 -2.67 -12.41 -4.63
CA ALA A 59 -4.12 -12.61 -4.55
C ALA A 59 -4.79 -12.60 -5.92
N MET A 60 -4.38 -11.70 -6.83
CA MET A 60 -4.91 -11.64 -8.20
C MET A 60 -4.63 -12.93 -8.98
N VAL A 61 -3.42 -13.46 -8.89
CA VAL A 61 -3.03 -14.72 -9.56
C VAL A 61 -3.82 -15.89 -8.97
N ASP A 62 -3.85 -16.01 -7.64
CA ASP A 62 -4.55 -17.11 -6.96
C ASP A 62 -6.06 -17.07 -7.19
N LEU A 63 -6.63 -15.87 -7.31
CA LEU A 63 -8.04 -15.68 -7.60
C LEU A 63 -8.36 -16.01 -9.07
N ALA A 64 -7.52 -15.60 -10.02
CA ALA A 64 -7.74 -15.83 -11.44
C ALA A 64 -7.92 -17.32 -11.77
N ASP A 65 -7.20 -18.21 -11.07
CA ASP A 65 -7.32 -19.66 -11.23
C ASP A 65 -8.59 -20.26 -10.59
N LYS A 66 -9.22 -19.53 -9.66
CA LYS A 66 -10.39 -19.98 -8.88
C LYS A 66 -11.72 -19.40 -9.36
N LEU A 67 -11.71 -18.29 -10.09
CA LEU A 67 -12.93 -17.65 -10.56
C LEU A 67 -13.69 -18.54 -11.56
N PRO A 68 -15.04 -18.56 -11.50
CA PRO A 68 -15.84 -19.18 -12.53
C PRO A 68 -15.65 -18.43 -13.86
N SER A 69 -15.93 -19.09 -14.99
CA SER A 69 -15.81 -18.47 -16.32
C SER A 69 -16.73 -17.27 -16.54
N SER A 70 -17.75 -17.09 -15.71
CA SER A 70 -18.67 -15.95 -15.70
C SER A 70 -18.19 -14.77 -14.85
N ALA A 71 -17.03 -14.86 -14.19
CA ALA A 71 -16.47 -13.81 -13.37
C ALA A 71 -15.08 -13.40 -13.86
N SER A 72 -14.73 -12.13 -13.66
CA SER A 72 -13.40 -11.63 -14.03
C SER A 72 -12.97 -10.45 -13.16
N ILE A 73 -11.67 -10.36 -12.91
CA ILE A 73 -11.07 -9.17 -12.30
C ILE A 73 -11.10 -8.05 -13.35
N VAL A 74 -11.78 -6.94 -13.04
CA VAL A 74 -11.96 -5.81 -13.96
C VAL A 74 -10.95 -4.71 -13.69
N SER A 75 -10.64 -4.43 -12.43
CA SER A 75 -9.73 -3.34 -12.06
C SER A 75 -9.14 -3.53 -10.67
N THR A 76 -8.10 -2.76 -10.37
CA THR A 76 -7.53 -2.60 -9.03
C THR A 76 -7.39 -1.12 -8.69
N VAL A 77 -7.63 -0.77 -7.42
CA VAL A 77 -7.41 0.59 -6.89
C VAL A 77 -6.64 0.47 -5.59
N HIS A 78 -5.31 0.60 -5.67
CA HIS A 78 -4.41 0.37 -4.54
C HIS A 78 -4.55 -1.03 -3.93
N ASP A 79 -5.20 -1.16 -2.78
CA ASP A 79 -5.48 -2.41 -2.05
C ASP A 79 -6.85 -3.02 -2.39
N GLU A 80 -7.62 -2.36 -3.24
CA GLU A 80 -8.94 -2.80 -3.66
C GLU A 80 -8.91 -3.64 -4.94
N LEU A 81 -9.63 -4.76 -4.91
CA LEU A 81 -9.89 -5.62 -6.08
C LEU A 81 -11.35 -5.47 -6.53
N ILE A 82 -11.56 -5.16 -7.80
CA ILE A 82 -12.89 -5.02 -8.40
C ILE A 82 -13.13 -6.23 -9.32
N VAL A 83 -14.14 -7.03 -9.00
CA VAL A 83 -14.50 -8.24 -9.74
C VAL A 83 -15.94 -8.13 -10.22
N GLU A 84 -16.14 -8.37 -11.51
CA GLU A 84 -17.47 -8.48 -12.13
C GLU A 84 -17.88 -9.94 -12.17
N CYS A 85 -19.16 -10.22 -11.88
CA CYS A 85 -19.73 -11.56 -11.93
C CYS A 85 -21.24 -11.51 -12.16
N ALA A 86 -21.84 -12.66 -12.47
CA ALA A 86 -23.29 -12.78 -12.54
C ALA A 86 -23.91 -12.68 -11.14
N SER A 87 -25.06 -11.99 -11.02
CA SER A 87 -25.69 -11.68 -9.73
C SER A 87 -26.04 -12.91 -8.89
N ASP A 88 -26.32 -14.05 -9.53
CA ASP A 88 -26.60 -15.33 -8.86
C ASP A 88 -25.34 -16.00 -8.26
N THR A 89 -24.16 -15.59 -8.70
CA THR A 89 -22.85 -16.08 -8.20
C THR A 89 -22.14 -15.08 -7.30
N ALA A 90 -22.73 -13.91 -7.03
CA ALA A 90 -22.06 -12.80 -6.36
C ALA A 90 -21.50 -13.14 -4.96
N GLU A 91 -22.27 -13.84 -4.12
CA GLU A 91 -21.81 -14.24 -2.77
C GLU A 91 -20.67 -15.28 -2.82
N GLU A 92 -20.70 -16.19 -3.80
CA GLU A 92 -19.62 -17.16 -4.00
C GLU A 92 -18.33 -16.45 -4.43
N VAL A 93 -18.42 -15.57 -5.43
CA VAL A 93 -17.29 -14.79 -5.93
C VAL A 93 -16.71 -13.89 -4.84
N LYS A 94 -17.58 -13.24 -4.05
CA LYS A 94 -17.16 -12.45 -2.88
C LYS A 94 -16.32 -13.28 -1.91
N ALA A 95 -16.77 -14.47 -1.55
CA ALA A 95 -16.03 -15.37 -0.64
C ALA A 95 -14.68 -15.82 -1.23
N LEU A 96 -14.61 -16.06 -2.54
CA LEU A 96 -13.35 -16.38 -3.23
C LEU A 96 -12.37 -15.22 -3.17
N VAL A 97 -12.84 -13.98 -3.41
CA VAL A 97 -12.04 -12.75 -3.33
C VAL A 97 -11.48 -12.58 -1.92
N GLU A 98 -12.33 -12.64 -0.89
CA GLU A 98 -11.92 -12.50 0.52
C GLU A 98 -10.86 -13.53 0.89
N THR A 99 -11.09 -14.79 0.52
CA THR A 99 -10.15 -15.88 0.81
C THR A 99 -8.81 -15.65 0.10
N ALA A 100 -8.81 -15.34 -1.20
CA ALA A 100 -7.59 -15.13 -1.95
C ALA A 100 -6.77 -13.94 -1.41
N MET A 101 -7.43 -12.84 -1.06
CA MET A 101 -6.76 -11.67 -0.48
C MET A 101 -6.17 -11.99 0.90
N LEU A 102 -6.92 -12.66 1.78
CA LEU A 102 -6.44 -13.06 3.11
C LEU A 102 -5.29 -14.06 3.05
N ASP A 103 -5.39 -15.08 2.20
CA ASP A 103 -4.35 -16.09 2.03
C ASP A 103 -3.04 -15.47 1.52
N ALA A 104 -3.12 -14.54 0.57
CA ALA A 104 -1.94 -13.89 0.00
C ALA A 104 -1.20 -13.04 1.05
N VAL A 105 -1.92 -12.20 1.81
CA VAL A 105 -1.30 -11.40 2.87
C VAL A 105 -0.78 -12.26 4.02
N GLN A 106 -1.48 -13.35 4.37
CA GLN A 106 -1.05 -14.27 5.43
C GLN A 106 0.22 -15.04 5.05
N THR A 107 0.35 -15.40 3.77
CA THR A 107 1.53 -16.06 3.21
C THR A 107 2.73 -15.10 3.20
N MET A 108 2.53 -13.86 2.78
CA MET A 108 3.60 -12.88 2.65
C MET A 108 4.05 -12.31 3.99
N PHE A 109 3.13 -12.14 4.94
CA PHE A 109 3.38 -11.53 6.24
C PHE A 109 2.93 -12.46 7.39
N PRO A 110 3.66 -13.57 7.62
CA PRO A 110 3.29 -14.52 8.65
C PRO A 110 3.30 -13.87 10.05
N GLY A 111 2.23 -14.09 10.82
CA GLY A 111 2.08 -13.57 12.18
C GLY A 111 1.48 -12.16 12.29
N VAL A 112 1.14 -11.53 11.18
CA VAL A 112 0.35 -10.28 11.16
C VAL A 112 -1.10 -10.62 10.81
N ARG A 113 -2.05 -10.04 11.55
CA ARG A 113 -3.48 -10.19 11.28
C ARG A 113 -3.93 -9.10 10.29
N PHE A 114 -4.63 -9.52 9.25
CA PHE A 114 -5.27 -8.65 8.26
C PHE A 114 -6.78 -8.85 8.29
N GLU A 115 -7.50 -7.86 7.78
CA GLU A 115 -8.94 -7.89 7.57
C GLU A 115 -9.21 -7.50 6.12
N VAL A 116 -10.20 -8.12 5.50
CA VAL A 116 -10.68 -7.78 4.16
C VAL A 116 -12.12 -7.34 4.29
N GLU A 117 -12.41 -6.13 3.84
CA GLU A 117 -13.77 -5.60 3.73
C GLU A 117 -14.24 -5.76 2.29
N SER A 118 -15.45 -6.29 2.11
CA SER A 118 -16.01 -6.53 0.78
C SER A 118 -17.51 -6.26 0.72
N GLY A 119 -17.98 -5.85 -0.46
CA GLY A 119 -19.38 -5.52 -0.74
C GLY A 119 -19.77 -5.92 -2.15
N ILE A 120 -21.06 -6.16 -2.36
CA ILE A 120 -21.65 -6.46 -3.68
C ILE A 120 -22.49 -5.25 -4.07
N CYS A 121 -22.29 -4.71 -5.27
CA CYS A 121 -23.00 -3.56 -5.79
C CYS A 121 -23.16 -3.66 -7.31
N ASP A 122 -24.16 -2.96 -7.85
CA ASP A 122 -24.38 -2.88 -9.31
C ASP A 122 -23.47 -1.82 -9.96
N SER A 123 -22.96 -0.87 -9.18
CA SER A 123 -22.02 0.15 -9.62
C SER A 123 -20.96 0.42 -8.56
N TRP A 124 -19.70 0.54 -8.99
CA TRP A 124 -18.59 0.88 -8.10
C TRP A 124 -18.77 2.23 -7.37
N ALA A 125 -19.55 3.15 -7.95
CA ALA A 125 -19.85 4.44 -7.33
C ALA A 125 -20.75 4.36 -6.08
N GLU A 126 -21.37 3.20 -5.84
CA GLU A 126 -22.26 2.94 -4.70
C GLU A 126 -21.55 2.28 -3.52
N LYS A 127 -20.26 1.96 -3.69
CA LYS A 127 -19.43 1.31 -2.69
C LYS A 127 -19.24 2.18 -1.44
#